data_AF-A0A9Q4MJS6-F1
#
_entry.id   AF-A0A9Q4MJS6-F1
#
_cell.length_a   1.000
_cell.length_b   1.000
_cell.length_c   1.000
_cell.angle_alpha   90.00
_cell.angle_beta   90.00
_cell.angle_gamma   90.00
#
_symmetry.space_group_name_H-M   'P 1'
#
loop_
_entity.id
_entity.type
_entity.pdbx_description
1 polymer ?
#
loop_
_entity_poly.entity_id
_entity_poly.type
_entity_poly.pdbx_seq_one_letter_code
_entity_poly.pdbx_strand_id
1 'polypeptide(L)'
;ARIVAGDVTRIATEFSLTDPYRLDQVAIGSAALWGSEIVRVDRITPVGRQLRITLGRGCGDTVAAIHAAGECIWFYEDNAAADLTEYVKGETVNVALLTNTGSAQLSSADAAALPLTFVGRAARPYPPGNVTIAAADWPEAVSGEFVVMWAHRARLTQADQLVDDRMGSVTLPRNQRYGLRFTDSRGVLLIEHTRMGADSATVSLNTTGQVTMELWSIDNGGTSLHTHRHAFVYTPTDPPPQDSTISAADAMPVFEGVIVDGGNLDG
;
A
#
# COMPACT_ATOMS: atom_id res chain seq x y z
N ALA A 1 3.03 -21.51 -3.77
CA ALA A 1 3.97 -21.96 -2.72
C ALA A 1 3.52 -21.38 -1.39
N ARG A 2 4.13 -21.76 -0.27
CA ARG A 2 3.85 -21.18 1.06
C ARG A 2 5.12 -20.60 1.67
N ILE A 3 5.00 -19.50 2.40
CA ILE A 3 6.14 -18.91 3.13
C ILE A 3 6.26 -19.54 4.52
N VAL A 4 7.48 -19.99 4.83
CA VAL A 4 7.88 -20.70 6.05
C VAL A 4 8.67 -19.74 6.93
N ALA A 5 7.99 -19.12 7.88
CA ALA A 5 8.54 -18.59 9.14
C ALA A 5 7.42 -17.88 9.91
N GLY A 6 7.61 -17.71 11.24
CA GLY A 6 6.70 -17.02 12.17
C GLY A 6 6.49 -15.53 11.86
N ASP A 7 5.79 -14.81 12.74
CA ASP A 7 5.32 -13.41 12.59
C ASP A 7 6.18 -12.58 11.64
N VAL A 8 5.79 -12.59 10.35
CA VAL A 8 6.53 -11.87 9.31
C VAL A 8 6.34 -10.39 9.57
N THR A 9 7.40 -9.72 9.98
CA THR A 9 7.36 -8.28 10.19
C THR A 9 7.21 -7.54 8.86
N ARG A 10 6.72 -6.30 8.91
CA ARG A 10 6.55 -5.44 7.73
C ARG A 10 7.85 -5.14 6.99
N ILE A 11 9.01 -5.42 7.57
CA ILE A 11 10.32 -5.09 6.99
C ILE A 11 11.08 -6.30 6.44
N ALA A 12 10.63 -7.52 6.73
CA ALA A 12 11.28 -8.71 6.21
C ALA A 12 11.10 -8.80 4.69
N THR A 13 12.17 -9.19 4.00
CA THR A 13 12.21 -9.34 2.53
C THR A 13 12.72 -10.70 2.07
N GLU A 14 13.33 -11.50 2.94
CA GLU A 14 13.81 -12.84 2.62
C GLU A 14 13.05 -13.91 3.41
N PHE A 15 12.57 -14.94 2.71
CA PHE A 15 11.71 -15.96 3.26
C PHE A 15 12.08 -17.35 2.76
N SER A 16 11.88 -18.37 3.59
CA SER A 16 11.92 -19.76 3.15
C SER A 16 10.57 -20.15 2.54
N LEU A 17 10.58 -21.04 1.54
CA LEU A 17 9.39 -21.59 0.90
C LEU A 17 9.17 -23.07 1.25
N THR A 18 7.91 -23.45 1.43
CA THR A 18 7.41 -24.84 1.38
C THR A 18 6.39 -25.00 0.26
N ASP A 19 6.08 -26.26 -0.03
CA ASP A 19 5.14 -26.67 -1.07
C ASP A 19 5.39 -25.95 -2.40
N PRO A 20 6.65 -25.98 -2.92
CA PRO A 20 6.96 -25.35 -4.18
C PRO A 20 6.15 -26.03 -5.29
N TYR A 21 5.47 -25.22 -6.09
CA TYR A 21 4.69 -25.69 -7.23
C TYR A 21 5.03 -24.81 -8.42
N ARG A 22 5.57 -25.43 -9.48
CA ARG A 22 5.93 -24.77 -10.76
C ARG A 22 6.73 -23.47 -10.61
N LEU A 23 7.65 -23.41 -9.63
CA LEU A 23 8.48 -22.23 -9.40
C LEU A 23 9.49 -21.97 -10.52
N ASP A 24 9.76 -22.98 -11.35
CA ASP A 24 10.55 -22.88 -12.58
C ASP A 24 9.91 -21.96 -13.64
N GLN A 25 8.62 -21.65 -13.50
CA GLN A 25 7.86 -20.78 -14.41
C GLN A 25 7.75 -19.33 -13.91
N VAL A 26 8.30 -19.02 -12.72
CA VAL A 26 8.19 -17.68 -12.12
C VAL A 26 9.33 -16.80 -12.61
N ALA A 27 9.00 -15.72 -13.33
CA ALA A 27 9.99 -14.74 -13.76
C ALA A 27 10.47 -13.85 -12.60
N ILE A 28 11.76 -13.59 -12.52
CA ILE A 28 12.30 -12.56 -11.61
C ILE A 28 11.84 -11.18 -12.09
N GLY A 29 11.40 -10.35 -11.16
CA GLY A 29 10.77 -9.06 -11.42
C GLY A 29 9.24 -9.13 -11.53
N SER A 30 8.65 -10.33 -11.58
CA SER A 30 7.19 -10.49 -11.68
C SER A 30 6.45 -10.22 -10.37
N ALA A 31 5.19 -9.82 -10.48
CA ALA A 31 4.23 -9.69 -9.40
C ALA A 31 3.74 -11.07 -8.91
N ALA A 32 3.62 -11.15 -7.60
CA ALA A 32 2.92 -12.21 -6.91
C ALA A 32 1.95 -11.61 -5.88
N LEU A 33 0.96 -12.40 -5.47
CA LEU A 33 -0.01 -12.03 -4.45
C LEU A 33 0.24 -12.88 -3.21
N TRP A 34 0.63 -12.24 -2.11
CA TRP A 34 0.77 -12.88 -0.80
C TRP A 34 -0.35 -12.38 0.10
N GLY A 35 -1.33 -13.26 0.40
CA GLY A 35 -2.56 -12.80 1.05
C GLY A 35 -3.28 -11.76 0.19
N SER A 36 -3.33 -10.52 0.67
CA SER A 36 -3.81 -9.35 -0.09
C SER A 36 -2.71 -8.34 -0.45
N GLU A 37 -1.43 -8.64 -0.19
CA GLU A 37 -0.28 -7.81 -0.54
C GLU A 37 0.24 -8.20 -1.93
N ILE A 38 0.45 -7.21 -2.80
CA ILE A 38 1.17 -7.42 -4.06
C ILE A 38 2.65 -7.30 -3.77
N VAL A 39 3.44 -8.30 -4.16
CA VAL A 39 4.88 -8.35 -3.97
C VAL A 39 5.58 -8.56 -5.32
N ARG A 40 6.84 -8.14 -5.43
CA ARG A 40 7.71 -8.38 -6.59
C ARG A 40 8.69 -9.50 -6.26
N VAL A 41 8.84 -10.49 -7.14
CA VAL A 41 9.79 -11.58 -6.96
C VAL A 41 11.20 -11.13 -7.34
N ASP A 42 12.02 -10.75 -6.38
CA ASP A 42 13.37 -10.23 -6.64
C ASP A 42 14.40 -11.35 -6.84
N ARG A 43 14.20 -12.49 -6.17
CA ARG A 43 15.09 -13.65 -6.30
C ARG A 43 14.41 -14.93 -5.81
N ILE A 44 14.70 -16.06 -6.45
CA ILE A 44 14.44 -17.41 -5.91
C ILE A 44 15.75 -18.19 -5.99
N THR A 45 16.21 -18.73 -4.86
CA THR A 45 17.48 -19.47 -4.79
C THR A 45 17.41 -20.68 -3.86
N PRO A 46 18.02 -21.81 -4.22
CA PRO A 46 18.16 -22.94 -3.30
C PRO A 46 19.17 -22.63 -2.18
N VAL A 47 18.81 -22.98 -0.95
CA VAL A 47 19.68 -22.95 0.23
C VAL A 47 19.60 -24.30 0.93
N GLY A 48 20.60 -25.15 0.69
CA GLY A 48 20.57 -26.55 1.11
C GLY A 48 19.45 -27.31 0.42
N ARG A 49 18.48 -27.82 1.19
CA ARG A 49 17.28 -28.52 0.68
C ARG A 49 16.02 -27.64 0.62
N GLN A 50 16.13 -26.37 1.02
CA GLN A 50 15.01 -25.42 1.02
C GLN A 50 15.18 -24.42 -0.12
N LEU A 51 14.09 -23.80 -0.54
CA LEU A 51 14.12 -22.63 -1.44
C LEU A 51 13.96 -21.37 -0.60
N ARG A 52 14.78 -20.36 -0.87
CA ARG A 52 14.59 -18.99 -0.39
C ARG A 52 14.05 -18.12 -1.50
N ILE A 53 13.19 -17.18 -1.12
CA ILE A 53 12.67 -16.13 -1.97
C ILE A 53 13.00 -14.78 -1.36
N THR A 54 13.43 -13.84 -2.21
CA THR A 54 13.54 -12.42 -1.87
C THR A 54 12.40 -11.67 -2.55
N LEU A 55 11.72 -10.81 -1.81
CA LEU A 55 10.54 -10.08 -2.27
C LEU A 55 10.69 -8.57 -2.09
N GLY A 56 10.33 -7.82 -3.13
CA GLY A 56 9.92 -6.42 -3.01
C GLY A 56 8.50 -6.36 -2.45
N ARG A 57 8.30 -5.66 -1.33
CA ARG A 57 7.07 -5.68 -0.53
C ARG A 57 6.14 -4.50 -0.88
N GLY A 58 4.83 -4.63 -0.67
CA GLY A 58 3.88 -3.52 -0.77
C GLY A 58 3.82 -2.84 -2.14
N CYS A 59 3.86 -3.61 -3.23
CA CYS A 59 3.80 -3.09 -4.59
C CYS A 59 2.40 -2.60 -4.98
N GLY A 60 2.32 -1.77 -6.02
CA GLY A 60 1.06 -1.24 -6.56
C GLY A 60 0.23 -0.48 -5.53
N ASP A 61 -1.05 -0.85 -5.41
CA ASP A 61 -2.03 -0.23 -4.50
C ASP A 61 -2.00 -0.82 -3.08
N THR A 62 -1.00 -1.63 -2.74
CA THR A 62 -0.86 -2.31 -1.44
C THR A 62 0.25 -1.72 -0.58
N VAL A 63 0.23 -2.05 0.72
CA VAL A 63 1.28 -1.72 1.69
C VAL A 63 1.90 -3.01 2.23
N ALA A 64 3.13 -2.92 2.72
CA ALA A 64 3.78 -4.03 3.41
C ALA A 64 2.98 -4.47 4.65
N ALA A 65 2.41 -5.67 4.61
CA ALA A 65 1.61 -6.28 5.67
C ALA A 65 2.44 -7.19 6.60
N ILE A 66 1.83 -7.58 7.72
CA ILE A 66 2.30 -8.70 8.54
C ILE A 66 1.56 -9.94 8.03
N HIS A 67 2.30 -11.01 7.75
CA HIS A 67 1.75 -12.24 7.20
C HIS A 67 1.77 -13.38 8.21
N ALA A 68 0.75 -14.22 8.14
CA ALA A 68 0.69 -15.43 8.96
C ALA A 68 1.60 -16.52 8.39
N ALA A 69 2.21 -17.31 9.27
CA ALA A 69 3.03 -18.45 8.86
C ALA A 69 2.22 -19.44 8.00
N GLY A 70 2.79 -19.88 6.88
CA GLY A 70 2.15 -20.82 5.96
C GLY A 70 1.10 -20.19 5.04
N GLU A 71 0.90 -18.87 5.08
CA GLU A 71 0.06 -18.17 4.12
C GLU A 71 0.56 -18.38 2.68
N CYS A 72 -0.40 -18.50 1.76
CA CYS A 72 -0.11 -18.82 0.36
C CYS A 72 0.40 -17.58 -0.38
N ILE A 73 1.42 -17.79 -1.22
CA ILE A 73 1.84 -16.84 -2.24
C ILE A 73 1.49 -17.39 -3.63
N TRP A 74 0.77 -16.58 -4.40
CA TRP A 74 0.29 -16.85 -5.75
C TRP A 74 1.13 -16.08 -6.77
N PHE A 75 1.84 -16.80 -7.64
CA PHE A 75 2.57 -16.21 -8.76
C PHE A 75 1.64 -16.16 -9.96
N TYR A 76 1.09 -14.99 -10.26
CA TYR A 76 -0.06 -14.87 -11.18
C TYR A 76 0.25 -14.12 -12.47
N GLU A 77 1.27 -13.26 -12.52
CA GLU A 77 1.43 -12.29 -13.62
C GLU A 77 1.49 -12.94 -15.00
N ASP A 78 2.31 -13.98 -15.17
CA ASP A 78 2.44 -14.71 -16.44
C ASP A 78 1.33 -15.75 -16.69
N ASN A 79 0.41 -15.92 -15.73
CA ASN A 79 -0.63 -16.96 -15.76
C ASN A 79 -2.01 -16.39 -15.39
N ALA A 80 -2.30 -15.17 -15.87
CA ALA A 80 -3.57 -14.49 -15.66
C ALA A 80 -4.50 -14.60 -16.88
N ALA A 81 -5.81 -14.63 -16.62
CA ALA A 81 -6.84 -14.42 -17.62
C ALA A 81 -7.51 -13.06 -17.36
N ALA A 82 -7.84 -12.34 -18.42
CA ALA A 82 -8.49 -11.04 -18.35
C ALA A 82 -9.90 -11.11 -18.94
N ASP A 83 -10.86 -10.53 -18.22
CA ASP A 83 -12.12 -10.09 -18.78
C ASP A 83 -11.98 -8.61 -19.14
N LEU A 84 -12.21 -8.27 -20.41
CA LEU A 84 -12.09 -6.90 -20.92
C LEU A 84 -13.42 -6.12 -20.83
N THR A 85 -14.45 -6.73 -20.25
CA THR A 85 -15.72 -6.05 -20.00
C THR A 85 -15.51 -4.91 -19.00
N GLU A 86 -16.01 -3.73 -19.36
CA GLU A 86 -15.95 -2.57 -18.49
C GLU A 86 -17.07 -2.62 -17.45
N TYR A 87 -16.70 -2.46 -16.19
CA TYR A 87 -17.62 -2.43 -15.06
C TYR A 87 -17.51 -1.12 -14.31
N VAL A 88 -18.63 -0.68 -13.73
CA VAL A 88 -18.66 0.57 -12.96
C VAL A 88 -18.34 0.32 -11.49
N LYS A 89 -17.77 1.33 -10.82
CA LYS A 89 -17.55 1.29 -9.37
C LYS A 89 -18.89 1.09 -8.65
N GLY A 90 -18.94 0.12 -7.73
CA GLY A 90 -20.11 -0.26 -6.96
C GLY A 90 -20.93 -1.39 -7.59
N GLU A 91 -20.65 -1.75 -8.85
CA GLU A 91 -21.25 -2.92 -9.49
C GLU A 91 -20.78 -4.21 -8.83
N THR A 92 -21.69 -5.17 -8.67
CA THR A 92 -21.38 -6.52 -8.22
C THR A 92 -21.67 -7.50 -9.35
N VAL A 93 -20.66 -8.26 -9.73
CA VAL A 93 -20.79 -9.34 -10.71
C VAL A 93 -20.57 -10.68 -10.02
N ASN A 94 -21.24 -11.73 -10.49
CA ASN A 94 -20.96 -13.08 -10.04
C ASN A 94 -19.94 -13.72 -10.99
N VAL A 95 -18.76 -14.05 -10.48
CA VAL A 95 -17.76 -14.82 -11.22
C VAL A 95 -17.76 -16.27 -10.73
N ALA A 96 -17.35 -17.21 -11.57
CA ALA A 96 -17.19 -18.61 -11.18
C ALA A 96 -15.87 -19.14 -11.73
N LEU A 97 -15.10 -19.85 -10.90
CA LEU A 97 -13.81 -20.42 -11.30
C LEU A 97 -14.02 -21.87 -11.74
N LEU A 98 -13.76 -22.14 -13.01
CA LEU A 98 -13.90 -23.48 -13.60
C LEU A 98 -12.56 -24.21 -13.57
N THR A 99 -12.33 -25.01 -12.52
CA THR A 99 -11.09 -25.76 -12.35
C THR A 99 -10.85 -26.72 -13.51
N ASN A 100 -9.64 -26.68 -14.09
CA ASN A 100 -9.20 -27.62 -15.10
C ASN A 100 -8.31 -28.70 -14.48
N THR A 101 -8.61 -29.96 -14.78
CA THR A 101 -7.76 -31.12 -14.47
C THR A 101 -7.19 -31.71 -15.78
N GLY A 102 -6.31 -32.71 -15.68
CA GLY A 102 -5.76 -33.36 -16.87
C GLY A 102 -6.79 -34.09 -17.75
N SER A 103 -8.02 -34.30 -17.26
CA SER A 103 -9.06 -35.06 -17.95
C SER A 103 -10.37 -34.29 -18.19
N ALA A 104 -10.65 -33.24 -17.40
CA ALA A 104 -11.91 -32.50 -17.49
C ALA A 104 -11.81 -31.09 -16.90
N GLN A 105 -12.71 -30.22 -17.36
CA GLN A 105 -13.02 -28.93 -16.75
C GLN A 105 -14.26 -29.06 -15.86
N LEU A 106 -14.29 -28.37 -14.72
CA LEU A 106 -15.48 -28.25 -13.87
C LEU A 106 -16.63 -27.63 -14.66
N SER A 107 -17.83 -28.21 -14.55
CA SER A 107 -19.02 -27.68 -15.22
C SER A 107 -19.43 -26.34 -14.61
N SER A 108 -19.99 -25.44 -15.43
CA SER A 108 -20.53 -24.17 -14.93
C SER A 108 -21.72 -24.34 -14.00
N ALA A 109 -22.45 -25.45 -14.12
CA ALA A 109 -23.59 -25.77 -13.23
C ALA A 109 -23.13 -26.18 -11.81
N ASP A 110 -21.92 -26.73 -11.69
CA ASP A 110 -21.33 -27.16 -10.41
C ASP A 110 -20.40 -26.09 -9.79
N ALA A 111 -20.10 -25.03 -10.53
CA ALA A 111 -19.20 -23.99 -10.08
C ALA A 111 -19.91 -23.00 -9.15
N ALA A 112 -19.34 -22.79 -7.96
CA ALA A 112 -19.87 -21.83 -7.01
C ALA A 112 -19.75 -20.40 -7.54
N ALA A 113 -20.84 -19.63 -7.46
CA ALA A 113 -20.82 -18.21 -7.74
C ALA A 113 -20.07 -17.45 -6.64
N LEU A 114 -19.14 -16.60 -7.07
CA LEU A 114 -18.32 -15.73 -6.24
C LEU A 114 -18.72 -14.29 -6.56
N PRO A 115 -19.49 -13.62 -5.68
CA PRO A 115 -19.82 -12.21 -5.89
C PRO A 115 -18.56 -11.35 -5.74
N LEU A 116 -18.29 -10.52 -6.74
CA LEU A 116 -17.17 -9.58 -6.77
C LEU A 116 -17.73 -8.16 -6.94
N THR A 117 -17.50 -7.30 -5.96
CA THR A 117 -17.88 -5.88 -6.01
C THR A 117 -16.70 -5.02 -6.45
N PHE A 118 -16.89 -4.23 -7.51
CA PHE A 118 -15.86 -3.35 -8.03
C PHE A 118 -15.69 -2.10 -7.17
N VAL A 119 -14.53 -1.93 -6.55
CA VAL A 119 -14.22 -0.78 -5.67
C VAL A 119 -13.45 0.36 -6.36
N GLY A 120 -13.23 0.23 -7.67
CA GLY A 120 -12.47 1.19 -8.49
C GLY A 120 -10.97 1.22 -8.18
N ARG A 121 -10.35 0.06 -7.87
CA ARG A 121 -8.93 -0.03 -7.47
C ARG A 121 -7.99 0.66 -8.45
N ALA A 122 -8.18 0.40 -9.75
CA ALA A 122 -7.29 0.89 -10.81
C ALA A 122 -7.19 2.42 -10.89
N ALA A 123 -8.23 3.16 -10.46
CA ALA A 123 -8.26 4.62 -10.51
C ALA A 123 -7.67 5.28 -9.24
N ARG A 124 -7.52 4.54 -8.14
CA ARG A 124 -7.07 5.07 -6.85
C ARG A 124 -5.55 5.30 -6.83
N PRO A 125 -5.06 6.26 -6.04
CA PRO A 125 -3.63 6.49 -5.90
C PRO A 125 -2.97 5.35 -5.12
N TYR A 126 -1.68 5.13 -5.36
CA TYR A 126 -0.90 4.20 -4.56
C TYR A 126 -0.62 4.80 -3.18
N PRO A 127 -0.62 3.98 -2.10
CA PRO A 127 -0.24 4.46 -0.78
C PRO A 127 1.22 4.93 -0.78
N PRO A 128 1.60 5.87 0.11
CA PRO A 128 2.99 6.28 0.23
C PRO A 128 3.89 5.09 0.57
N GLY A 129 5.17 5.17 0.21
CA GLY A 129 6.17 4.15 0.55
C GLY A 129 7.07 4.58 1.70
N ASN A 130 7.98 3.69 2.10
CA ASN A 130 9.17 3.93 2.92
C ASN A 130 8.88 4.78 4.16
N VAL A 131 7.83 4.39 4.87
CA VAL A 131 7.32 5.15 6.01
C VAL A 131 8.25 4.97 7.20
N THR A 132 8.62 6.09 7.83
CA THR A 132 9.32 6.08 9.12
C THR A 132 8.64 7.05 10.09
N ILE A 133 8.67 6.71 11.37
CA ILE A 133 8.13 7.46 12.49
C ILE A 133 9.28 7.68 13.47
N ALA A 134 9.65 8.94 13.73
CA ALA A 134 10.81 9.27 14.56
C ALA A 134 12.10 8.56 14.07
N ALA A 135 12.31 8.52 12.74
CA ALA A 135 13.42 7.84 12.06
C ALA A 135 13.50 6.30 12.24
N ALA A 136 12.44 5.65 12.74
CA ALA A 136 12.32 4.20 12.82
C ALA A 136 11.14 3.70 11.95
N ASP A 137 11.24 2.50 11.38
CA ASP A 137 10.19 1.97 10.50
C ASP A 137 8.83 1.82 11.23
N TRP A 138 8.81 1.13 12.37
CA TRP A 138 7.58 0.84 13.13
C TRP A 138 7.86 0.81 14.64
N PRO A 139 8.15 1.97 15.28
CA PRO A 139 8.56 2.03 16.68
C PRO A 139 7.43 1.61 17.64
N GLU A 140 7.76 0.96 18.75
CA GLU A 140 6.79 0.65 19.81
C GLU A 140 6.47 1.87 20.71
N ALA A 141 7.40 2.84 20.77
CA ALA A 141 7.24 4.06 21.54
C ALA A 141 7.92 5.25 20.87
N VAL A 142 7.33 6.45 21.04
CA VAL A 142 7.83 7.74 20.55
C VAL A 142 7.65 8.78 21.65
N SER A 143 8.55 9.76 21.73
CA SER A 143 8.43 10.86 22.68
C SER A 143 8.76 12.22 22.08
N GLY A 144 8.19 13.26 22.65
CA GLY A 144 8.38 14.65 22.22
C GLY A 144 7.84 14.92 20.81
N GLU A 145 8.32 16.02 20.21
CA GLU A 145 8.08 16.28 18.79
C GLU A 145 8.85 15.27 17.94
N PHE A 146 8.20 14.75 16.90
CA PHE A 146 8.79 13.76 16.00
C PHE A 146 8.42 14.04 14.54
N VAL A 147 9.16 13.43 13.62
CA VAL A 147 8.88 13.53 12.18
C VAL A 147 8.36 12.18 11.68
N VAL A 148 7.29 12.23 10.87
CA VAL A 148 6.87 11.13 10.01
C VAL A 148 7.39 11.43 8.61
N MET A 149 8.11 10.49 8.00
CA MET A 149 8.62 10.62 6.62
C MET A 149 8.06 9.50 5.76
N TRP A 150 7.96 9.74 4.45
CA TRP A 150 7.51 8.77 3.46
C TRP A 150 8.09 9.05 2.08
N ALA A 151 8.15 8.03 1.24
CA ALA A 151 8.45 8.16 -0.18
C ALA A 151 7.17 8.40 -1.01
N HIS A 152 7.29 9.24 -2.03
CA HIS A 152 6.22 9.41 -3.01
C HIS A 152 6.05 8.16 -3.86
N ARG A 153 4.79 7.72 -4.00
CA ARG A 153 4.37 6.66 -4.91
C ARG A 153 3.15 7.14 -5.68
N ALA A 154 3.11 6.85 -6.97
CA ALA A 154 2.07 7.37 -7.84
C ALA A 154 1.81 6.42 -9.01
N ARG A 155 0.55 6.03 -9.21
CA ARG A 155 0.16 5.05 -10.23
C ARG A 155 0.56 5.49 -11.64
N LEU A 156 0.41 6.78 -11.93
CA LEU A 156 0.61 7.32 -13.28
C LEU A 156 2.08 7.44 -13.65
N THR A 157 2.95 7.82 -12.70
CA THR A 157 4.39 7.98 -12.97
C THR A 157 5.17 6.67 -12.84
N GLN A 158 4.66 5.72 -12.05
CA GLN A 158 5.23 4.37 -11.99
C GLN A 158 4.87 3.52 -13.21
N ALA A 159 3.73 3.79 -13.85
CA ALA A 159 3.26 3.04 -15.03
C ALA A 159 3.27 1.52 -14.79
N ASP A 160 4.11 0.77 -15.51
CA ASP A 160 4.25 -0.69 -15.43
C ASP A 160 5.31 -1.14 -14.40
N GLN A 161 5.95 -0.22 -13.70
CA GLN A 161 6.99 -0.53 -12.73
C GLN A 161 6.40 -0.92 -11.37
N LEU A 162 6.77 -2.11 -10.90
CA LEU A 162 6.51 -2.57 -9.54
C LEU A 162 7.48 -1.90 -8.56
N VAL A 163 7.23 -0.65 -8.18
CA VAL A 163 7.99 0.03 -7.11
C VAL A 163 7.54 -0.52 -5.77
N ASP A 164 8.48 -1.04 -4.98
CA ASP A 164 8.21 -1.61 -3.65
C ASP A 164 8.26 -0.53 -2.54
N ASP A 165 7.79 -0.90 -1.36
CA ASP A 165 7.66 -0.02 -0.20
C ASP A 165 9.00 0.53 0.31
N ARG A 166 10.17 0.02 -0.09
CA ARG A 166 11.46 0.54 0.39
C ARG A 166 12.21 1.37 -0.64
N MET A 167 11.65 1.54 -1.83
CA MET A 167 12.24 2.37 -2.87
C MET A 167 12.02 3.87 -2.59
N GLY A 168 12.90 4.70 -3.16
CA GLY A 168 12.82 6.16 -3.04
C GLY A 168 11.63 6.76 -3.79
N SER A 169 11.39 8.04 -3.53
CA SER A 169 10.28 8.80 -4.12
C SER A 169 10.30 8.79 -5.65
N VAL A 170 9.14 8.56 -6.25
CA VAL A 170 8.87 8.95 -7.64
C VAL A 170 8.46 10.42 -7.73
N THR A 171 8.35 10.95 -8.95
CA THR A 171 7.76 12.28 -9.14
C THR A 171 6.29 12.28 -8.71
N LEU A 172 5.92 13.16 -7.80
CA LEU A 172 4.55 13.32 -7.32
C LEU A 172 3.70 14.09 -8.35
N PRO A 173 2.57 13.55 -8.82
CA PRO A 173 1.62 14.30 -9.63
C PRO A 173 1.04 15.49 -8.85
N ARG A 174 0.79 16.62 -9.53
CA ARG A 174 0.28 17.84 -8.87
C ARG A 174 -1.05 17.64 -8.14
N ASN A 175 -1.89 16.72 -8.60
CA ASN A 175 -3.19 16.42 -8.01
C ASN A 175 -3.15 15.33 -6.94
N GLN A 176 -1.97 14.80 -6.61
CA GLN A 176 -1.81 13.83 -5.53
C GLN A 176 -1.26 14.52 -4.27
N ARG A 177 -1.87 14.19 -3.13
CA ARG A 177 -1.51 14.69 -1.80
C ARG A 177 -1.65 13.58 -0.76
N TYR A 178 -1.33 13.88 0.49
CA TYR A 178 -1.37 12.92 1.60
C TYR A 178 -2.29 13.36 2.72
N GLY A 179 -2.87 12.35 3.38
CA GLY A 179 -3.55 12.47 4.65
C GLY A 179 -2.78 11.74 5.75
N LEU A 180 -2.62 12.40 6.89
CA LEU A 180 -2.04 11.85 8.11
C LEU A 180 -2.98 12.14 9.27
N ARG A 181 -3.30 11.10 10.04
CA ARG A 181 -4.19 11.17 11.19
C ARG A 181 -3.59 10.45 12.39
N PHE A 182 -3.85 10.99 13.57
CA PHE A 182 -3.62 10.32 14.85
C PHE A 182 -4.93 10.18 15.63
N THR A 183 -5.15 9.01 16.20
CA THR A 183 -6.27 8.71 17.11
C THR A 183 -5.76 8.14 18.44
N ASP A 184 -6.52 8.32 19.52
CA ASP A 184 -6.22 7.70 20.82
C ASP A 184 -6.57 6.20 20.85
N SER A 185 -6.33 5.54 21.98
CA SER A 185 -6.63 4.11 22.17
C SER A 185 -8.10 3.73 22.05
N ARG A 186 -9.02 4.71 22.10
CA ARG A 186 -10.47 4.53 21.94
C ARG A 186 -10.92 4.88 20.51
N GLY A 187 -10.00 5.25 19.63
CA GLY A 187 -10.29 5.69 18.27
C GLY A 187 -10.78 7.14 18.17
N VAL A 188 -10.63 7.94 19.23
CA VAL A 188 -10.98 9.37 19.21
C VAL A 188 -9.91 10.13 18.43
N LEU A 189 -10.34 10.98 17.49
CA LEU A 189 -9.45 11.83 16.70
C LEU A 189 -8.66 12.79 17.60
N LEU A 190 -7.33 12.76 17.47
CA LEU A 190 -6.42 13.71 18.13
C LEU A 190 -6.10 14.87 17.18
N ILE A 191 -5.70 14.54 15.95
CA ILE A 191 -5.37 15.51 14.89
C ILE A 191 -5.38 14.82 13.53
N GLU A 192 -5.76 15.57 12.48
CA GLU A 192 -5.71 15.12 11.09
C GLU A 192 -5.27 16.27 10.18
N HIS A 193 -4.46 15.97 9.17
CA HIS A 193 -4.08 16.89 8.12
C HIS A 193 -4.10 16.19 6.75
N THR A 194 -4.93 16.68 5.82
CA THR A 194 -5.25 15.99 4.55
C THR A 194 -4.81 16.73 3.28
N ARG A 195 -4.01 17.78 3.43
CA ARG A 195 -3.61 18.65 2.33
C ARG A 195 -2.11 18.61 2.03
N MET A 196 -1.37 17.61 2.52
CA MET A 196 0.10 17.62 2.43
C MET A 196 0.58 17.25 1.03
N GLY A 197 1.44 18.09 0.45
CA GLY A 197 2.19 17.79 -0.78
C GLY A 197 3.64 17.41 -0.51
N ALA A 198 4.06 17.41 0.76
CA ALA A 198 5.40 17.05 1.20
C ALA A 198 5.62 15.53 1.27
N ASP A 199 6.87 15.14 1.53
CA ASP A 199 7.34 13.79 1.85
C ASP A 199 7.58 13.57 3.36
N SER A 200 7.22 14.57 4.17
CA SER A 200 7.41 14.55 5.61
C SER A 200 6.42 15.48 6.33
N ALA A 201 6.17 15.17 7.60
CA ALA A 201 5.40 16.01 8.51
C ALA A 201 6.01 15.98 9.92
N THR A 202 6.13 17.16 10.53
CA THR A 202 6.46 17.30 11.95
C THR A 202 5.18 17.18 12.78
N VAL A 203 5.22 16.33 13.81
CA VAL A 203 4.09 15.99 14.65
C VAL A 203 4.42 16.26 16.11
N SER A 204 3.48 16.90 16.81
CA SER A 204 3.51 17.06 18.26
C SER A 204 2.10 16.78 18.77
N LEU A 205 1.95 15.83 19.69
CA LEU A 205 0.65 15.49 20.28
C LEU A 205 0.59 15.94 21.74
N ASN A 206 -0.60 16.33 22.19
CA ASN A 206 -0.87 16.79 23.56
C ASN A 206 -1.41 15.70 24.50
N THR A 207 -1.30 14.43 24.09
CA THR A 207 -1.80 13.28 24.86
C THR A 207 -0.65 12.37 25.29
N THR A 208 -0.86 11.55 26.32
CA THR A 208 0.05 10.48 26.73
C THR A 208 -0.67 9.14 26.61
N GLY A 209 0.01 8.11 26.13
CA GLY A 209 -0.50 6.75 26.07
C GLY A 209 -0.48 6.18 24.64
N GLN A 210 -1.29 5.16 24.40
CA GLN A 210 -1.38 4.51 23.08
C GLN A 210 -2.06 5.44 22.06
N VAL A 211 -1.38 5.65 20.94
CA VAL A 211 -1.89 6.39 19.78
C VAL A 211 -1.79 5.53 18.53
N THR A 212 -2.70 5.74 17.58
CA THR A 212 -2.65 5.10 16.25
C THR A 212 -2.43 6.15 15.17
N MET A 213 -1.37 5.96 14.39
CA MET A 213 -1.11 6.70 13.15
C MET A 213 -1.80 6.04 11.96
N GLU A 214 -2.38 6.84 11.09
CA GLU A 214 -2.84 6.46 9.75
C GLU A 214 -2.28 7.41 8.69
N LEU A 215 -1.66 6.86 7.62
CA LEU A 215 -1.09 7.63 6.51
C LEU A 215 -1.55 7.05 5.16
N TRP A 216 -2.10 7.91 4.29
CA TRP A 216 -2.68 7.52 3.00
C TRP A 216 -2.49 8.59 1.91
N SER A 217 -2.65 8.19 0.64
CA SER A 217 -2.65 9.11 -0.51
C SER A 217 -4.07 9.54 -0.89
N ILE A 218 -4.20 10.72 -1.48
CA ILE A 218 -5.46 11.28 -1.97
C ILE A 218 -5.24 11.93 -3.35
N ASP A 219 -6.07 11.60 -4.33
CA ASP A 219 -6.15 12.25 -5.65
C ASP A 219 -7.60 12.31 -6.16
N ASN A 220 -7.79 12.58 -7.46
CA ASN A 220 -9.11 12.65 -8.09
C ASN A 220 -9.84 11.29 -8.16
N GLY A 221 -9.11 10.18 -8.07
CA GLY A 221 -9.64 8.82 -7.93
C GLY A 221 -10.09 8.47 -6.51
N GLY A 222 -9.85 9.37 -5.54
CA GLY A 222 -10.21 9.23 -4.14
C GLY A 222 -8.99 8.96 -3.25
N THR A 223 -9.17 8.17 -2.19
CA THR A 223 -8.07 7.77 -1.32
C THR A 223 -7.41 6.49 -1.80
N SER A 224 -6.14 6.30 -1.45
CA SER A 224 -5.47 5.02 -1.62
C SER A 224 -6.29 3.91 -0.99
N LEU A 225 -6.23 2.73 -1.61
CA LEU A 225 -7.05 1.61 -1.18
C LEU A 225 -6.60 1.04 0.17
N HIS A 226 -5.28 0.94 0.33
CA HIS A 226 -4.65 0.59 1.60
C HIS A 226 -4.08 1.86 2.25
N THR A 227 -3.97 1.79 3.58
CA THR A 227 -3.50 2.86 4.45
C THR A 227 -2.45 2.26 5.37
N HIS A 228 -1.34 2.97 5.56
CA HIS A 228 -0.38 2.61 6.60
C HIS A 228 -1.01 2.88 7.95
N ARG A 229 -1.08 1.86 8.81
CA ARG A 229 -1.66 1.96 10.15
C ARG A 229 -0.72 1.35 11.18
N HIS A 230 -0.33 2.14 12.17
CA HIS A 230 0.58 1.69 13.23
C HIS A 230 0.23 2.30 14.58
N ALA A 231 0.26 1.47 15.62
CA ALA A 231 -0.01 1.89 17.00
C ALA A 231 1.28 1.86 17.83
N PHE A 232 1.48 2.87 18.66
CA PHE A 232 2.65 3.00 19.51
C PHE A 232 2.33 3.80 20.78
N VAL A 233 3.15 3.62 21.82
CA VAL A 233 3.10 4.45 23.04
C VAL A 233 3.68 5.82 22.73
N TYR A 234 2.94 6.89 23.03
CA TYR A 234 3.42 8.25 22.88
C TYR A 234 3.51 8.98 24.23
N THR A 235 4.59 9.75 24.42
CA THR A 235 4.79 10.64 25.57
C THR A 235 5.14 12.05 25.08
N PRO A 236 4.37 13.10 25.43
CA PRO A 236 4.63 14.46 24.98
C PRO A 236 5.89 15.05 25.62
N THR A 237 6.29 16.24 25.16
CA THR A 237 7.27 17.07 25.88
C THR A 237 6.78 17.42 27.28
N ASP A 238 7.68 17.88 28.15
CA ASP A 238 7.35 18.45 29.46
C ASP A 238 7.74 19.95 29.50
N PRO A 239 6.77 20.89 29.58
CA PRO A 239 5.33 20.66 29.65
C PRO A 239 4.74 20.12 28.33
N PRO A 240 3.59 19.41 28.38
CA PRO A 240 2.89 18.99 27.17
C PRO A 240 2.49 20.20 26.31
N PRO A 241 2.47 20.05 24.97
CA PRO A 241 1.97 21.10 24.10
C PRO A 241 0.48 21.34 24.38
N GLN A 242 0.02 22.57 24.17
CA GLN A 242 -1.39 22.92 24.38
C GLN A 242 -2.30 22.15 23.41
N ASP A 243 -1.93 22.13 22.13
CA ASP A 243 -2.68 21.50 21.05
C ASP A 243 -1.83 20.45 20.33
N SER A 244 -2.49 19.43 19.78
CA SER A 244 -1.86 18.50 18.85
C SER A 244 -1.71 19.16 17.47
N THR A 245 -0.54 19.04 16.85
CA THR A 245 -0.21 19.66 15.56
C THR A 245 0.40 18.67 14.58
N ILE A 246 0.04 18.79 13.31
CA ILE A 246 0.76 18.23 12.17
C ILE A 246 1.18 19.40 11.29
N SER A 247 2.48 19.56 11.04
CA SER A 247 3.04 20.61 10.21
C SER A 247 3.77 20.01 9.01
N ALA A 248 3.32 20.35 7.81
CA ALA A 248 3.91 19.93 6.55
C ALA A 248 3.59 20.95 5.46
N ALA A 249 4.38 20.98 4.38
CA ALA A 249 4.05 21.81 3.24
C ALA A 249 2.77 21.29 2.56
N ASP A 250 1.81 22.19 2.38
CA ASP A 250 0.57 21.91 1.66
C ASP A 250 0.86 21.61 0.18
N ALA A 251 0.04 20.73 -0.40
CA ALA A 251 0.00 20.48 -1.82
C ALA A 251 -0.41 21.76 -2.54
N MET A 252 0.28 22.04 -3.64
CA MET A 252 -0.08 23.16 -4.50
C MET A 252 -1.52 22.95 -4.99
N PRO A 253 -2.39 23.96 -4.89
CA PRO A 253 -3.74 23.83 -5.41
C PRO A 253 -3.66 23.58 -6.93
N VAL A 254 -4.31 22.50 -7.37
CA VAL A 254 -4.58 22.30 -8.80
C VAL A 254 -5.83 23.10 -9.12
N PHE A 255 -5.69 24.10 -9.99
CA PHE A 255 -6.86 24.79 -10.52
C PHE A 255 -7.66 23.80 -11.37
N GLU A 256 -8.84 23.42 -10.90
CA GLU A 256 -9.80 22.63 -11.67
C GLU A 256 -10.85 23.59 -12.27
N GLY A 257 -10.52 24.16 -13.43
CA GLY A 257 -11.41 25.08 -14.14
C GLY A 257 -10.88 25.45 -15.52
N VAL A 258 -11.66 26.23 -16.26
CA VAL A 258 -11.21 26.84 -17.52
C VAL A 258 -10.42 28.10 -17.19
N ILE A 259 -9.15 28.14 -17.59
CA ILE A 259 -8.37 29.38 -17.57
C ILE A 259 -8.84 30.20 -18.77
N VAL A 260 -9.63 31.24 -18.51
CA VAL A 260 -9.91 32.28 -19.49
C VAL A 260 -8.77 33.30 -19.38
N ASP A 261 -7.68 33.07 -20.10
CA ASP A 261 -6.68 34.10 -20.31
C ASP A 261 -7.28 35.13 -21.29
N GLY A 262 -7.19 36.42 -20.95
CA GLY A 262 -7.82 37.52 -21.68
C GLY A 262 -7.28 37.73 -23.10
N GLY A 263 -6.40 36.84 -23.57
CA GLY A 263 -5.65 36.98 -24.80
C GLY A 263 -4.58 38.04 -24.63
N ASN A 264 -3.33 37.68 -24.84
CA ASN A 264 -2.29 38.68 -25.03
C ASN A 264 -2.58 39.40 -26.36
N LEU A 265 -3.18 40.59 -26.30
CA LEU A 265 -3.37 41.48 -27.45
C LEU A 265 -2.07 42.23 -27.75
N ASP A 266 -0.99 41.50 -28.00
CA ASP A 266 0.23 42.10 -28.53
C ASP A 266 0.25 41.89 -30.04
N GLY A 267 -0.43 42.81 -30.72
CA GLY A 267 -0.17 43.20 -32.10
C GLY A 267 0.67 44.46 -32.14
#